data_AF-A0A349DQD6-F1
#
_entry.id   AF-A0A349DQD6-F1
#
_cell.length_a   1.000
_cell.length_b   1.000
_cell.length_c   1.000
_cell.angle_alpha   90.00
_cell.angle_beta   90.00
_cell.angle_gamma   90.00
#
_symmetry.space_group_name_H-M   'P 1'
#
loop_
_entity.id
_entity.type
_entity.pdbx_description
1 polymer ?
#
loop_
_entity_poly.entity_id
_entity_poly.type
_entity_poly.pdbx_seq_one_letter_code
_entity_poly.pdbx_strand_id
1 'polypeptide(L)' 'GYQDQFGGKAGKKFMRQQFRDTLQQIHCLPLAQQKNHLETTLDQWKGAREQVDDILVIGAQV' A
#
# COMPACT_ATOMS: atom_id res chain seq x y z
N GLY A 1 -0.68 3.20 -9.73
CA GLY A 1 0.51 3.17 -8.89
C GLY A 1 0.61 2.09 -7.81
N TYR A 2 -0.23 2.04 -6.76
CA TYR A 2 0.13 1.32 -5.50
C TYR A 2 0.56 -0.15 -5.71
N GLN A 3 -0.26 -0.96 -6.39
CA GLN A 3 0.05 -2.37 -6.67
C GLN A 3 1.26 -2.57 -7.61
N ASP A 4 1.62 -1.54 -8.38
CA ASP A 4 2.73 -1.57 -9.33
C ASP A 4 4.05 -1.13 -8.71
N GLN A 5 4.04 -0.63 -7.47
CA GLN A 5 5.26 -0.21 -6.77
C GLN A 5 6.24 -1.38 -6.62
N PHE A 6 7.47 -1.18 -7.09
CA PHE A 6 8.56 -2.12 -6.91
C PHE A 6 9.20 -1.97 -5.54
N GLY A 7 9.53 -3.10 -4.92
CA GLY A 7 9.97 -3.14 -3.54
C GLY A 7 10.37 -4.52 -3.04
N GLY A 8 10.52 -4.62 -1.73
CA GLY A 8 10.94 -5.84 -1.04
C GLY A 8 12.38 -6.27 -1.38
N LYS A 9 12.80 -7.39 -0.78
CA LYS A 9 14.16 -7.92 -0.93
C LYS A 9 14.50 -8.31 -2.37
N ALA A 10 13.51 -8.82 -3.12
CA ALA A 10 13.69 -9.29 -4.48
C ALA A 10 13.33 -8.24 -5.56
N GLY A 11 13.00 -7.00 -5.18
CA GLY A 11 12.63 -5.96 -6.15
C GLY A 11 11.40 -6.34 -6.97
N LYS A 12 10.36 -6.89 -6.33
CA LYS A 12 9.11 -7.30 -6.99
C LYS A 12 8.07 -6.19 -6.88
N LYS A 13 7.08 -6.20 -7.77
CA LYS A 13 5.86 -5.40 -7.61
C LYS A 13 5.10 -5.84 -6.36
N PHE A 14 4.37 -4.93 -5.73
CA PHE A 14 3.48 -5.24 -4.60
C PHE A 14 2.37 -6.22 -5.00
N MET A 15 1.86 -6.09 -6.23
CA MET A 15 0.82 -6.90 -6.84
C MET A 15 -0.56 -6.76 -6.16
N ARG A 16 -1.60 -7.11 -6.92
CA ARG A 16 -3.01 -7.00 -6.48
C ARG A 16 -3.32 -7.83 -5.24
N GLN A 17 -2.70 -9.00 -5.09
CA GLN A 17 -2.98 -9.91 -3.98
C GLN A 17 -2.57 -9.30 -2.64
N GLN A 18 -1.32 -8.85 -2.50
CA GLN A 18 -0.88 -8.19 -1.27
C GLN A 18 -1.69 -6.93 -0.99
N PHE A 19 -2.04 -6.13 -2.01
CA PHE A 19 -2.87 -4.94 -1.81
C PHE A 19 -4.23 -5.28 -1.20
N ARG A 20 -4.89 -6.34 -1.69
CA ARG A 20 -6.14 -6.83 -1.11
C ARG A 20 -5.97 -7.33 0.31
N ASP A 21 -4.92 -8.11 0.57
CA ASP A 21 -4.64 -8.66 1.90
C ASP A 21 -4.38 -7.53 2.91
N THR A 22 -3.61 -6.49 2.53
CA THR A 22 -3.40 -5.28 3.34
C THR A 22 -4.71 -4.57 3.65
N LEU A 23 -5.57 -4.35 2.65
CA LEU A 23 -6.88 -3.72 2.86
C LEU A 23 -7.76 -4.55 3.81
N GLN A 24 -7.77 -5.88 3.64
CA GLN A 24 -8.51 -6.78 4.51
C GLN A 24 -7.99 -6.78 5.95
N GLN A 25 -6.69 -6.58 6.17
CA GLN A 25 -6.13 -6.49 7.52
C GLN A 25 -6.54 -5.21 8.25
N ILE A 26 -6.74 -4.10 7.52
CA ILE A 26 -6.95 -2.78 8.12
C ILE A 26 -8.39 -2.27 8.07
N HIS A 27 -9.31 -2.95 7.38
CA HIS A 27 -10.67 -2.44 7.12
C HIS A 27 -11.49 -2.07 8.38
N CYS A 28 -11.20 -2.70 9.53
CA CYS A 28 -11.87 -2.39 10.81
C CYS A 28 -11.26 -1.18 11.55
N LEU A 29 -10.11 -0.66 11.12
CA LEU A 29 -9.46 0.47 11.78
C LEU A 29 -10.16 1.78 11.39
N PRO A 30 -10.08 2.83 12.24
CA PRO A 30 -10.47 4.18 11.84
C PRO A 30 -9.78 4.60 10.54
N LEU A 31 -10.47 5.32 9.65
CA LEU A 31 -9.94 5.72 8.33
C LEU A 31 -8.56 6.41 8.40
N ALA A 32 -8.32 7.23 9.42
CA ALA A 32 -7.02 7.87 9.64
C ALA A 32 -5.89 6.84 9.89
N GLN A 33 -6.19 5.76 10.63
CA GLN A 33 -5.23 4.68 10.87
C GLN A 33 -5.04 3.81 9.62
N GLN A 34 -6.10 3.57 8.84
CA GLN A 34 -5.99 2.87 7.55
C GLN A 34 -5.04 3.62 6.61
N LYS A 35 -5.21 4.93 6.49
CA LYS A 35 -4.33 5.80 5.70
C LYS A 35 -2.88 5.64 6.12
N ASN A 36 -2.58 5.83 7.41
CA ASN A 36 -1.22 5.72 7.93
C ASN A 36 -0.62 4.33 7.69
N HIS A 37 -1.42 3.27 7.80
CA HIS A 37 -0.98 1.91 7.53
C HIS A 37 -0.63 1.70 6.06
N LEU A 38 -1.44 2.22 5.13
CA LEU A 38 -1.16 2.15 3.70
C LEU A 38 0.12 2.92 3.34
N GLU A 39 0.30 4.14 3.85
CA GLU A 39 1.52 4.94 3.63
C GLU A 39 2.76 4.21 4.16
N THR A 40 2.68 3.71 5.40
CA THR A 40 3.80 3.00 6.04
C THR A 40 4.14 1.70 5.30
N THR A 41 3.12 0.94 4.88
CA THR A 41 3.31 -0.31 4.13
C THR A 41 4.00 -0.05 2.79
N LEU A 42 3.57 1.00 2.07
CA LEU A 42 4.16 1.39 0.80
C LEU A 42 5.62 1.85 0.96
N ASP A 43 5.90 2.68 1.98
CA ASP A 43 7.25 3.18 2.27
C ASP A 43 8.22 2.06 2.66
N GLN A 44 7.76 1.13 3.50
CA GLN A 44 8.53 -0.05 3.86
C GLN A 44 8.77 -0.97 2.67
N TRP A 45 7.77 -1.12 1.80
CA TRP A 45 7.90 -1.95 0.61
C TRP A 45 8.89 -1.34 -0.39
N LYS A 46 8.71 -0.08 -0.78
CA LYS A 46 9.57 0.58 -1.77
C LYS A 46 11.02 0.69 -1.25
N GLY A 47 11.20 0.93 0.05
CA GLY A 47 12.50 1.17 0.65
C GLY A 47 13.16 2.39 0.03
N ALA A 48 14.38 2.25 -0.48
CA ALA A 48 15.11 3.31 -1.17
C ALA A 48 14.71 3.48 -2.65
N ARG A 49 13.76 2.69 -3.16
CA ARG A 49 13.34 2.77 -4.57
C ARG A 49 12.39 3.92 -4.79
N GLU A 50 12.51 4.55 -5.94
CA GLU A 50 11.61 5.61 -6.37
C GLU A 50 10.19 5.09 -6.62
N GLN A 51 9.23 6.00 -6.52
CA GLN A 51 7.86 5.73 -6.90
C GLN A 51 7.76 5.63 -8.43
N VAL A 52 7.07 4.60 -8.92
CA VAL A 52 7.06 4.28 -10.36
C VAL A 52 5.91 4.91 -11.15
N ASP A 53 4.86 5.34 -10.46
CA ASP A 53 3.61 5.83 -11.05
C ASP A 53 2.84 6.62 -9.98
N ASP A 54 1.89 7.46 -10.38
CA ASP A 54 1.04 8.20 -9.46
C ASP A 54 0.16 7.25 -8.61
N ILE A 55 -0.05 7.63 -7.34
CA ILE A 55 -0.78 6.80 -6.37
C ILE A 55 -1.89 7.63 -5.73
N LEU A 56 -3.14 7.18 -5.91
CA LEU A 56 -4.30 7.68 -5.20
C LEU A 56 -5.09 6.49 -4.65
N VAL A 57 -5.38 6.54 -3.34
CA VAL A 57 -6.27 5.58 -2.66
C VAL A 57 -7.29 6.39 -1.85
N ILE A 58 -8.57 6.12 -2.06
CA ILE A 58 -9.67 6.79 -1.36
C ILE A 58 -10.40 5.74 -0.50
N GLY A 59 -10.50 6.00 0.79
CA GLY A 59 -11.29 5.20 1.73
C GLY A 59 -12.65 5.84 2.01
N ALA A 60 -13.69 5.03 2.10
CA ALA A 60 -15.03 5.44 2.50
C ALA A 60 -15.60 4.43 3.49
N GLN A 61 -16.41 4.91 4.45
CA GLN A 61 -17.10 4.10 5.44
C GLN A 61 -18.60 4.45 5.37
N VAL A 62 -19.45 3.44 5.48
CA VAL A 62 -20.92 3.54 5.40
C VAL A 62 -21.53 3.09 6.71
#